data_AF-A0A2U1B6H6-F1
#
_entry.id   AF-A0A2U1B6H6-F1
#
_cell.length_a   1.000
_cell.length_b   1.000
_cell.length_c   1.000
_cell.angle_alpha   90.00
_cell.angle_beta   90.00
_cell.angle_gamma   90.00
#
_symmetry.space_group_name_H-M   'P 1'
#
loop_
_entity.id
_entity.type
_entity.pdbx_description
1 polymer ?
#
loop_
_entity_poly.entity_id
_entity_poly.type
_entity_poly.pdbx_seq_one_letter_code
_entity_poly.pdbx_strand_id
1 'polypeptide(L)'
;MSETDKELIKKLKKKLRVQEQKNAEIRDHMAAERTIFANERTLMAYLRTAMTISVGGFVAIKLSDDLYLEIIGVILIPIGIILGVYSFVRYKHKQRIIENHHQGYCPTSHEHERAHSEMLEPGENGKQTSA
;
A
#
# COMPACT_ATOMS: atom_id res chain seq x y z
N MET A 1 -37.56 -31.06 -7.66
CA MET A 1 -36.20 -30.56 -7.44
C MET A 1 -35.49 -31.56 -6.55
N SER A 2 -34.43 -32.22 -7.03
CA SER A 2 -33.81 -33.36 -6.35
C SER A 2 -33.13 -32.92 -5.05
N GLU A 3 -33.15 -33.75 -4.00
CA GLU A 3 -32.42 -33.48 -2.75
C GLU A 3 -30.92 -33.28 -2.98
N THR A 4 -30.36 -33.95 -4.00
CA THR A 4 -28.98 -33.78 -4.46
C THR A 4 -28.71 -32.38 -4.99
N ASP A 5 -29.68 -31.79 -5.73
CA ASP A 5 -29.55 -30.44 -6.28
C ASP A 5 -29.49 -29.39 -5.16
N LYS A 6 -30.29 -29.58 -4.10
CA LYS A 6 -30.33 -28.68 -2.94
C LYS A 6 -29.00 -28.66 -2.19
N GLU A 7 -28.38 -29.82 -1.98
CA GLU A 7 -27.09 -29.95 -1.30
C GLU A 7 -25.93 -29.36 -2.14
N LEU A 8 -25.95 -29.54 -3.47
CA LEU A 8 -24.98 -28.91 -4.36
C LEU A 8 -25.09 -27.38 -4.33
N ILE A 9 -26.30 -26.83 -4.41
CA ILE A 9 -26.56 -25.38 -4.32
C ILE A 9 -26.05 -24.83 -2.98
N LYS A 10 -26.29 -25.54 -1.88
CA LYS A 10 -25.83 -25.16 -0.55
C LYS A 10 -24.30 -25.14 -0.44
N LYS A 11 -23.60 -26.13 -1.01
CA LYS A 11 -22.14 -26.16 -1.09
C LYS A 11 -21.58 -25.04 -1.97
N LEU A 12 -22.19 -24.79 -3.14
CA LEU A 12 -21.78 -23.72 -4.05
C LEU A 12 -21.90 -22.34 -3.39
N LYS A 13 -23.03 -22.07 -2.74
CA LYS A 13 -23.26 -20.81 -2.01
C LYS A 13 -22.24 -20.58 -0.89
N LYS A 14 -21.83 -21.65 -0.20
CA LYS A 14 -20.79 -21.59 0.83
C LYS A 14 -19.42 -21.26 0.23
N LYS A 15 -19.04 -21.89 -0.90
CA LYS A 15 -17.78 -21.60 -1.62
C LYS A 15 -17.75 -20.16 -2.16
N LEU A 16 -18.86 -19.68 -2.75
CA LEU A 16 -18.96 -18.30 -3.22
C LEU A 16 -18.74 -17.29 -2.11
N ARG A 17 -19.38 -17.46 -0.94
CA ARG A 17 -19.19 -16.54 0.20
C ARG A 17 -17.74 -16.45 0.67
N VAL A 18 -17.04 -17.59 0.75
CA VAL A 18 -15.62 -17.62 1.15
C VAL A 18 -14.75 -16.93 0.11
N GLN A 19 -15.03 -17.15 -1.18
CA GLN A 19 -14.31 -16.49 -2.28
C GLN A 19 -14.57 -14.97 -2.30
N GLU A 20 -15.81 -14.53 -2.07
CA GLU A 20 -16.17 -13.11 -1.95
C GLU A 20 -15.45 -12.43 -0.78
N GLN A 21 -15.36 -13.10 0.37
CA GLN A 21 -14.63 -12.60 1.54
C GLN A 21 -13.12 -12.45 1.25
N LYS A 22 -12.49 -13.46 0.67
CA LYS A 22 -11.06 -13.39 0.27
C LYS A 22 -10.81 -12.26 -0.73
N ASN A 23 -11.70 -12.09 -1.70
CA ASN A 23 -11.60 -11.02 -2.68
C ASN A 23 -11.77 -9.62 -2.05
N ALA A 24 -12.66 -9.47 -1.07
CA ALA A 24 -12.82 -8.21 -0.34
C ALA A 24 -11.56 -7.86 0.46
N GLU A 25 -11.03 -8.81 1.20
CA GLU A 25 -9.80 -8.70 1.98
C GLU A 25 -8.58 -8.38 1.09
N ILE A 26 -8.47 -9.05 -0.06
CA ILE A 26 -7.42 -8.78 -1.04
C ILE A 26 -7.53 -7.35 -1.60
N ARG A 27 -8.75 -6.92 -1.91
CA ARG A 27 -8.98 -5.57 -2.42
C ARG A 27 -8.64 -4.51 -1.37
N ASP A 28 -8.97 -4.74 -0.11
CA ASP A 28 -8.76 -3.78 0.97
C ASP A 28 -7.27 -3.59 1.28
N HIS A 29 -6.46 -4.65 1.32
CA HIS A 29 -5.00 -4.48 1.50
C HIS A 29 -4.37 -3.76 0.32
N MET A 30 -4.73 -4.14 -0.92
CA MET A 30 -4.20 -3.46 -2.11
C MET A 30 -4.64 -2.00 -2.18
N ALA A 31 -5.82 -1.66 -1.66
CA ALA A 31 -6.28 -0.28 -1.57
C ALA A 31 -5.45 0.51 -0.53
N ALA A 32 -5.24 -0.06 0.66
CA ALA A 32 -4.42 0.55 1.71
C ALA A 32 -2.97 0.79 1.25
N GLU A 33 -2.35 -0.20 0.62
CA GLU A 33 -0.97 -0.11 0.12
C GLU A 33 -0.84 0.97 -0.96
N ARG A 34 -1.82 1.08 -1.87
CA ARG A 34 -1.85 2.17 -2.88
C ARG A 34 -1.96 3.55 -2.24
N THR A 35 -2.73 3.70 -1.17
CA THR A 35 -2.83 4.97 -0.42
C THR A 35 -1.51 5.33 0.25
N ILE A 36 -0.82 4.35 0.84
CA ILE A 36 0.48 4.55 1.49
C ILE A 36 1.53 4.95 0.46
N PHE A 37 1.63 4.23 -0.66
CA PHE A 37 2.57 4.50 -1.74
C PHE A 37 2.36 5.88 -2.37
N ALA A 38 1.10 6.31 -2.52
CA ALA A 38 0.78 7.65 -3.01
C ALA A 38 1.22 8.75 -2.03
N ASN A 39 1.05 8.55 -0.72
CA ASN A 39 1.45 9.51 0.30
C ASN A 39 2.98 9.56 0.50
N GLU A 40 3.71 8.47 0.22
CA GLU A 40 5.18 8.48 0.16
C GLU A 40 5.70 9.21 -1.09
N ARG A 41 5.04 9.02 -2.24
CA ARG A 41 5.39 9.75 -3.47
C ARG A 41 5.27 11.27 -3.30
N THR A 42 4.19 11.76 -2.69
CA THR A 42 4.00 13.20 -2.46
C THR A 42 5.05 13.76 -1.52
N LEU A 43 5.44 13.00 -0.50
CA LEU A 43 6.54 13.37 0.37
C LEU A 43 7.87 13.49 -0.38
N MET A 44 8.22 12.50 -1.20
CA MET A 44 9.47 12.54 -1.98
C MET A 44 9.48 13.73 -2.94
N ALA A 45 8.31 14.15 -3.44
CA ALA A 45 8.17 15.37 -4.22
C ALA A 45 8.44 16.63 -3.37
N TYR A 46 7.91 16.72 -2.14
CA TYR A 46 8.22 17.82 -1.21
C TYR A 46 9.70 17.87 -0.81
N LEU A 47 10.32 16.72 -0.56
CA LEU A 47 11.74 16.65 -0.24
C LEU A 47 12.61 17.11 -1.43
N ARG A 48 12.22 16.71 -2.65
CA ARG A 48 12.87 17.14 -3.88
C ARG A 48 12.79 18.65 -4.05
N THR A 49 11.60 19.25 -3.90
CA THR A 49 11.46 20.70 -4.06
C THR A 49 12.26 21.47 -3.00
N ALA A 50 12.29 21.00 -1.75
CA ALA A 50 13.13 21.58 -0.71
C ALA A 50 14.62 21.51 -1.08
N MET A 51 15.10 20.35 -1.54
CA MET A 51 16.48 20.19 -1.99
C MET A 51 16.81 21.08 -3.18
N THR A 52 15.94 21.16 -4.18
CA THR A 52 16.11 22.03 -5.35
C THR A 52 16.19 23.50 -4.95
N ILE A 53 15.35 23.96 -4.02
CA ILE A 53 15.39 25.33 -3.51
C ILE A 53 16.69 25.60 -2.75
N SER A 54 17.12 24.69 -1.87
CA SER A 54 18.39 24.81 -1.15
C SER A 54 19.60 24.85 -2.08
N VAL A 55 19.67 23.93 -3.05
CA VAL A 55 20.75 23.89 -4.04
C VAL A 55 20.71 25.12 -4.94
N GLY A 56 19.52 25.55 -5.37
CA GLY A 56 19.33 26.77 -6.15
C GLY A 56 19.80 28.02 -5.40
N GLY A 57 19.53 28.10 -4.09
CA GLY A 57 20.03 29.18 -3.23
C GLY A 57 21.55 29.16 -3.11
N PHE A 58 22.14 27.98 -2.93
CA PHE A 58 23.60 27.84 -2.88
C PHE A 58 24.28 28.21 -4.21
N VAL A 59 23.69 27.79 -5.34
CA VAL A 59 24.16 28.15 -6.68
C VAL A 59 24.02 29.65 -6.91
N ALA A 60 22.91 30.26 -6.48
CA ALA A 60 22.72 31.71 -6.55
C ALA A 60 23.86 32.42 -5.80
N ILE A 61 24.13 32.10 -4.53
CA ILE A 61 25.26 32.75 -3.80
C ILE A 61 26.59 32.56 -4.54
N LYS A 62 26.86 31.36 -5.05
CA LYS A 62 28.17 31.04 -5.63
C LYS A 62 28.39 31.61 -7.04
N LEU A 63 27.33 31.83 -7.81
CA LEU A 63 27.39 32.31 -9.19
C LEU A 63 27.10 33.82 -9.32
N SER A 64 26.77 34.48 -8.20
CA SER A 64 26.40 35.89 -8.22
C SER A 64 27.60 36.80 -8.08
N ASP A 65 27.79 37.69 -9.07
CA ASP A 65 28.66 38.87 -8.98
C ASP A 65 27.91 40.11 -8.43
N ASP A 66 26.59 40.01 -8.26
CA ASP A 66 25.72 41.11 -7.85
C ASP A 66 25.15 40.90 -6.44
N LEU A 67 25.21 41.95 -5.61
CA LEU A 67 24.80 41.99 -4.21
C LEU A 67 23.33 41.58 -4.01
N TYR A 68 22.47 41.86 -4.98
CA TYR A 68 21.04 41.50 -4.90
C TYR A 68 20.83 39.98 -4.92
N LEU A 69 21.56 39.25 -5.76
CA LEU A 69 21.42 37.81 -5.87
C LEU A 69 22.05 37.07 -4.68
N GLU A 70 23.12 37.63 -4.10
CA GLU A 70 23.71 37.13 -2.86
C GLU A 70 22.71 37.19 -1.70
N ILE A 71 22.02 38.33 -1.53
CA ILE A 71 20.98 38.51 -0.50
C ILE A 71 19.83 37.50 -0.70
N ILE A 72 19.37 37.33 -1.95
CA ILE A 72 18.32 36.35 -2.27
C ILE A 72 18.78 34.94 -1.92
N GLY A 73 20.01 34.56 -2.27
CA GLY A 73 20.57 33.26 -1.96
C GLY A 73 20.66 33.00 -0.46
N VAL A 74 21.10 33.99 0.33
CA VAL A 74 21.18 33.91 1.80
C VAL A 74 19.81 33.71 2.43
N ILE A 75 18.74 34.31 1.89
CA ILE A 75 17.37 34.10 2.37
C ILE A 75 16.83 32.73 1.92
N LEU A 76 17.22 32.26 0.73
CA LEU A 76 16.69 31.03 0.14
C LEU A 76 17.21 29.76 0.82
N ILE A 77 18.47 29.78 1.32
CA ILE A 77 19.06 28.67 2.06
C ILE A 77 18.28 28.29 3.33
N PRO A 78 18.02 29.20 4.30
CA PRO A 78 17.29 28.87 5.51
C PRO A 78 15.85 28.44 5.20
N ILE A 79 15.21 29.04 4.18
CA ILE A 79 13.89 28.60 3.71
C ILE A 79 13.93 27.15 3.23
N GLY A 80 14.90 26.79 2.39
CA GLY A 80 15.07 25.42 1.90
C GLY A 80 15.36 24.43 3.03
N ILE A 81 16.19 24.81 4.01
CA ILE A 81 16.46 24.00 5.20
C ILE A 81 15.19 23.80 6.05
N ILE A 82 14.42 24.85 6.32
CA ILE A 82 13.17 24.78 7.08
C ILE A 82 12.18 23.86 6.37
N LEU A 83 12.01 24.00 5.05
CA LEU A 83 11.14 23.14 4.25
C LEU A 83 11.61 21.68 4.25
N GLY A 84 12.93 21.45 4.18
CA GLY A 84 13.52 20.11 4.25
C GLY A 84 13.28 19.44 5.60
N VAL A 85 13.55 20.15 6.70
CA VAL A 85 13.33 19.66 8.07
C VAL A 85 11.84 19.41 8.33
N TYR A 86 10.98 20.35 7.95
CA TYR A 86 9.52 20.19 8.09
C TYR A 86 9.02 18.94 7.35
N SER A 87 9.48 18.74 6.11
CA SER A 87 9.13 17.58 5.30
C SER A 87 9.60 16.27 5.96
N PHE A 88 10.84 16.23 6.45
CA PHE A 88 11.41 15.05 7.10
C PHE A 88 10.71 14.70 8.43
N VAL A 89 10.42 15.69 9.28
CA VAL A 89 9.72 15.49 10.56
C VAL A 89 8.30 14.97 10.31
N ARG A 90 7.59 15.55 9.35
CA ARG A 90 6.22 15.13 8.99
C ARG A 90 6.19 13.70 8.43
N TYR A 91 7.23 13.27 7.72
CA TYR A 91 7.36 11.89 7.25
C TYR A 91 7.44 10.89 8.40
N LYS A 92 8.39 11.12 9.31
CA LYS A 92 8.61 10.25 10.48
C LYS A 92 7.36 10.13 11.33
N HIS A 93 6.59 11.22 11.47
CA HIS A 93 5.32 11.21 12.19
C HIS A 93 4.26 10.33 11.50
N LYS A 94 4.14 10.42 10.17
CA LYS A 94 3.18 9.60 9.40
C LYS A 94 3.55 8.12 9.40
N GLN A 95 4.84 7.78 9.25
CA GLN A 95 5.30 6.39 9.32
C GLN A 95 4.97 5.74 10.67
N ARG A 96 5.18 6.46 11.78
CA ARG A 96 4.86 5.96 13.13
C ARG A 96 3.39 5.67 13.38
N ILE A 97 2.49 6.43 12.74
CA ILE A 97 1.04 6.23 12.91
C ILE A 97 0.57 4.97 12.16
N ILE A 98 1.20 4.65 11.03
CA ILE A 98 0.83 3.52 10.18
C ILE A 98 1.35 2.21 10.79
N GLU A 99 2.55 2.20 11.35
CA GLU A 99 3.14 1.02 11.98
C GLU A 99 2.32 0.53 13.19
N ASN A 100 1.68 1.44 13.93
CA ASN A 100 0.81 1.07 15.06
C ASN A 100 -0.55 0.48 14.67
N HIS A 101 -1.00 0.58 13.40
CA HIS A 101 -2.30 0.04 12.96
C HIS A 101 -2.20 -1.36 12.31
N HIS A 102 -0.99 -1.91 12.13
CA HIS A 102 -0.81 -3.25 11.58
C HIS A 102 -1.05 -4.39 12.58
N GLN A 103 -1.40 -4.09 13.84
CA GLN A 103 -1.57 -5.09 14.90
C GLN A 103 -2.93 -5.84 14.86
N GLY A 104 -3.82 -5.55 13.90
CA GLY A 104 -5.18 -6.12 13.85
C GLY A 104 -5.48 -7.08 12.70
N TYR A 105 -4.53 -7.37 11.81
CA TYR A 105 -4.80 -8.19 10.62
C TYR A 105 -4.08 -9.54 10.70
N CYS A 106 -4.77 -10.51 11.29
CA CYS A 106 -4.42 -11.92 11.16
C CYS A 106 -4.89 -12.41 9.79
N PRO A 107 -3.99 -12.78 8.86
CA PRO A 107 -4.41 -13.43 7.63
C PRO A 107 -4.99 -14.79 8.01
N THR A 108 -6.31 -14.97 7.90
CA THR A 108 -6.99 -16.26 8.09
C THR A 108 -6.68 -17.26 6.95
N SER A 109 -5.74 -16.91 6.07
CA SER A 109 -5.36 -17.66 4.88
C SER A 109 -4.99 -19.11 5.18
N HIS A 110 -4.30 -19.40 6.29
CA HIS A 110 -3.84 -20.77 6.55
C HIS A 110 -4.96 -21.74 6.97
N GLU A 111 -5.99 -21.26 7.68
CA GLU A 111 -7.16 -22.07 8.06
C GLU A 111 -8.12 -22.24 6.88
N HIS A 112 -8.26 -21.21 6.03
CA HIS A 112 -9.16 -21.26 4.87
C HIS A 112 -8.59 -22.00 3.66
N GLU A 113 -7.26 -22.02 3.48
CA GLU A 113 -6.62 -22.86 2.46
C GLU A 113 -6.77 -24.35 2.79
N ARG A 114 -6.62 -24.72 4.08
CA ARG A 114 -6.93 -26.08 4.56
C ARG A 114 -8.41 -26.46 4.36
N ALA A 115 -9.33 -25.54 4.66
CA ALA A 115 -10.75 -25.77 4.41
C ALA A 115 -11.07 -25.88 2.91
N HIS A 116 -10.33 -25.19 2.03
CA HIS A 116 -10.48 -25.29 0.58
C HIS A 116 -9.92 -26.61 0.04
N SER A 117 -8.77 -27.09 0.53
CA SER A 117 -8.23 -28.40 0.18
C SER A 117 -9.14 -29.54 0.67
N GLU A 118 -9.71 -29.43 1.87
CA GLU A 118 -10.63 -30.44 2.42
C GLU A 118 -12.01 -30.45 1.71
N MET A 119 -12.43 -29.34 1.12
CA MET A 119 -13.66 -29.24 0.29
C MET A 119 -13.46 -29.61 -1.20
N LEU A 120 -12.23 -29.85 -1.64
CA LEU A 120 -11.88 -30.26 -3.00
C LEU A 120 -11.70 -31.78 -3.15
N GLU A 121 -11.77 -32.55 -2.06
CA GLU A 121 -11.80 -34.02 -2.12
C GLU A 121 -13.22 -34.63 -2.00
N PRO A 122 -14.18 -34.40 -2.92
CA PRO A 122 -15.23 -35.37 -3.17
C PRO A 122 -14.81 -36.28 -4.33
N GLY A 123 -14.15 -37.40 -4.00
CA GLY A 123 -14.21 -38.65 -4.74
C GLY A 123 -13.91 -38.58 -6.24
N GLU A 124 -12.62 -38.50 -6.59
CA GLU A 124 -12.15 -39.03 -7.87
C GLU A 124 -12.11 -40.58 -7.76
N ASN A 125 -13.27 -41.24 -7.86
CA ASN A 125 -13.29 -42.65 -8.19
C ASN A 125 -14.63 -43.10 -8.79
N GLY A 126 -14.58 -43.59 -10.02
CA GLY A 126 -15.65 -44.38 -10.61
C GLY A 126 -16.11 -43.95 -12.01
N LYS A 127 -15.30 -44.33 -13.01
CA LYS A 127 -15.68 -44.88 -14.34
C LYS A 127 -14.95 -44.20 -15.52
N GLN A 128 -13.66 -44.50 -15.63
CA GLN A 128 -13.12 -44.95 -16.92
C GLN A 128 -13.26 -46.47 -16.97
N THR A 129 -14.24 -46.97 -17.72
CA THR A 129 -14.18 -48.32 -18.27
C THR A 129 -14.48 -48.21 -19.74
N SER A 130 -13.42 -48.37 -20.51
CA SER A 130 -13.35 -48.60 -21.96
C SER A 130 -14.25 -49.76 -22.38
N ALA A 131 -15.02 -49.58 -23.47
CA ALA A 131 -15.31 -50.57 -24.54
C ALA A 131 -16.36 -49.98 -25.50
#